data_AF-A0AAJ1KYB6-F1
#
_entry.id   AF-A0AAJ1KYB6-F1
#
_cell.length_a   1.000
_cell.length_b   1.000
_cell.length_c   1.000
_cell.angle_alpha   90.00
_cell.angle_beta   90.00
_cell.angle_gamma   90.00
#
_symmetry.space_group_name_H-M   'P 1'
#
loop_
_entity.id
_entity.type
_entity.pdbx_description
1 polymer ?
#
loop_
_entity_poly.entity_id
_entity_poly.type
_entity_poly.pdbx_seq_one_letter_code
_entity_poly.pdbx_strand_id
1 'polypeptide(L)'
;MMGESGGVMDWTKVPNGLKERYTSISNISYGLLKMAMLEEININPMPVSPGGDSKSYEVFSSEFNAIMLVAHFYENLMYFEDKRLELEGNNDFQIKIPDFYFQHPSLNARLSTGYKESSIISDVVRKTKQKLNYSKDQSFVLSQLHKLEFISVFSHLEAYVESLLVEFVGLERKRAAAKVRKSSLPDLMTEVLNSINPMIIEVINYLDKDALRFIRFCHKLRNLHTHNLGIVNDYFYSECINDGYFVHDVCSETEEPVLEYSRMNFEYFDYVFKVGKVVNLSSMLQPFRLFSREIVFITEAFCGSGGD
;
A
#
# COMPACT_ATOMS: atom_id res chain seq x y z
N MET A 1 15.71 -20.71 -22.16
CA MET A 1 15.13 -21.98 -21.68
C MET A 1 15.87 -22.42 -20.42
N MET A 2 15.32 -22.10 -19.27
CA MET A 2 15.59 -22.74 -17.98
C MET A 2 14.23 -22.85 -17.29
N GLY A 3 13.91 -24.05 -16.83
CA GLY A 3 12.55 -24.48 -16.55
C GLY A 3 11.88 -23.71 -15.42
N GLU A 4 10.68 -23.23 -15.69
CA GLU A 4 9.69 -22.93 -14.66
C GLU A 4 9.28 -24.26 -14.01
N SER A 5 9.90 -24.59 -12.88
CA SER A 5 9.27 -25.48 -11.92
C SER A 5 8.13 -24.71 -11.25
N GLY A 6 7.02 -24.54 -11.97
CA GLY A 6 5.74 -24.19 -11.36
C GLY A 6 5.35 -25.34 -10.44
N GLY A 7 5.78 -25.27 -9.17
CA GLY A 7 5.44 -26.25 -8.16
C GLY A 7 3.92 -26.34 -8.07
N VAL A 8 3.37 -27.52 -8.39
CA VAL A 8 1.94 -27.77 -8.24
C VAL A 8 1.61 -27.67 -6.75
N MET A 9 0.83 -26.66 -6.36
CA MET A 9 0.38 -26.46 -4.99
C MET A 9 -0.37 -27.70 -4.49
N ASP A 10 0.01 -28.20 -3.31
CA ASP A 10 -0.71 -29.29 -2.66
C ASP A 10 -1.97 -28.74 -1.98
N TRP A 11 -3.02 -28.57 -2.78
CA TRP A 11 -4.32 -28.05 -2.34
C TRP A 11 -5.01 -28.88 -1.25
N THR A 12 -4.53 -30.09 -0.95
CA THR A 12 -5.07 -30.90 0.15
C THR A 12 -4.70 -30.36 1.53
N LYS A 13 -3.62 -29.56 1.61
CA LYS A 13 -3.12 -28.93 2.84
C LYS A 13 -3.55 -27.48 3.00
N VAL A 14 -4.34 -26.97 2.05
CA VAL A 14 -4.78 -25.58 2.00
C VAL A 14 -6.26 -25.50 2.38
N PRO A 15 -6.66 -24.60 3.29
CA PRO A 15 -8.07 -24.38 3.62
C PRO A 15 -8.94 -24.15 2.38
N ASN A 16 -10.10 -24.81 2.30
CA ASN A 16 -10.97 -24.79 1.11
C ASN A 16 -11.35 -23.36 0.65
N GLY A 17 -11.55 -22.43 1.59
CA GLY A 17 -11.87 -21.04 1.28
C GLY A 17 -10.79 -20.33 0.45
N LEU A 18 -9.50 -20.66 0.66
CA LEU A 18 -8.41 -20.11 -0.15
C LEU A 18 -8.34 -20.76 -1.53
N LYS A 19 -8.62 -22.07 -1.60
CA LYS A 19 -8.64 -22.83 -2.85
C LYS A 19 -9.64 -22.26 -3.83
N GLU A 20 -10.89 -22.07 -3.41
CA GLU A 20 -11.96 -21.54 -4.26
C GLU A 20 -11.67 -20.11 -4.73
N ARG A 21 -11.11 -19.28 -3.83
CA ARG A 21 -10.80 -17.88 -4.10
C ARG A 21 -9.65 -17.68 -5.10
N TYR A 22 -8.58 -18.48 -5.01
CA TYR A 22 -7.35 -18.23 -5.78
C TYR A 22 -7.15 -19.10 -7.01
N THR A 23 -7.97 -20.14 -7.21
CA THR A 23 -7.84 -21.03 -8.38
C THR A 23 -7.91 -20.26 -9.71
N SER A 24 -8.76 -19.23 -9.80
CA SER A 24 -8.97 -18.45 -11.04
C SER A 24 -7.95 -17.34 -11.28
N ILE A 25 -7.22 -16.89 -10.25
CA ILE A 25 -6.36 -15.70 -10.34
C ILE A 25 -4.86 -16.01 -10.30
N SER A 26 -4.46 -17.13 -9.72
CA SER A 26 -3.04 -17.46 -9.49
C SER A 26 -2.26 -17.72 -10.77
N ASN A 27 -2.95 -18.17 -11.83
CA ASN A 27 -2.34 -18.43 -13.15
C ASN A 27 -2.19 -17.18 -14.02
N ILE A 28 -2.61 -16.00 -13.53
CA ILE A 28 -2.53 -14.76 -14.30
C ILE A 28 -1.11 -14.21 -14.21
N SER A 29 -0.43 -14.17 -15.35
CA SER A 29 0.92 -13.62 -15.45
C SER A 29 0.93 -12.10 -15.53
N TYR A 30 -0.11 -11.48 -16.10
CA TYR A 30 -0.15 -10.03 -16.29
C TYR A 30 -0.51 -9.30 -14.98
N GLY A 31 0.47 -8.65 -14.37
CA GLY A 31 0.35 -8.06 -13.02
C GLY A 31 -0.80 -7.04 -12.87
N LEU A 32 -0.97 -6.13 -13.83
CA LEU A 32 -2.07 -5.14 -13.82
C LEU A 32 -3.46 -5.80 -13.82
N LEU A 33 -3.66 -6.84 -14.63
CA LEU A 33 -4.92 -7.59 -14.65
C LEU A 33 -5.12 -8.35 -13.33
N LYS A 34 -4.06 -8.93 -12.76
CA LYS A 34 -4.13 -9.57 -11.44
C LYS A 34 -4.56 -8.58 -10.36
N MET A 35 -4.01 -7.37 -10.35
CA MET A 35 -4.42 -6.33 -9.39
C MET A 35 -5.90 -5.95 -9.56
N ALA A 36 -6.37 -5.78 -10.80
CA ALA A 36 -7.77 -5.50 -11.08
C ALA A 36 -8.71 -6.63 -10.58
N MET A 37 -8.35 -7.89 -10.82
CA MET A 37 -9.13 -9.04 -10.35
C MET A 37 -9.09 -9.19 -8.82
N LEU A 38 -7.94 -8.93 -8.19
CA LEU A 38 -7.86 -8.88 -6.73
C LEU A 38 -8.75 -7.78 -6.14
N GLU A 39 -8.84 -6.63 -6.80
CA GLU A 39 -9.75 -5.56 -6.42
C GLU A 39 -11.22 -6.00 -6.49
N GLU A 40 -11.63 -6.65 -7.59
CA GLU A 40 -12.99 -7.17 -7.76
C GLU A 40 -13.37 -8.20 -6.70
N ILE A 41 -12.45 -9.13 -6.40
CA ILE A 41 -12.62 -10.12 -5.34
C ILE A 41 -12.72 -9.44 -3.95
N ASN A 42 -12.12 -8.25 -3.80
CA ASN A 42 -12.06 -7.48 -2.57
C ASN A 42 -13.03 -6.30 -2.49
N ILE A 43 -14.08 -6.29 -3.31
CA ILE A 43 -15.05 -5.19 -3.36
C ILE A 43 -15.75 -4.94 -2.00
N ASN A 44 -15.93 -6.00 -1.20
CA ASN A 44 -16.53 -5.91 0.12
C ASN A 44 -15.46 -5.62 1.19
N PRO A 45 -15.85 -5.00 2.33
CA PRO A 45 -14.94 -4.86 3.47
C PRO A 45 -14.40 -6.22 3.94
N MET A 46 -13.26 -6.22 4.63
CA MET A 46 -12.76 -7.44 5.26
C MET A 46 -13.82 -7.94 6.27
N PRO A 47 -14.20 -9.23 6.23
CA PRO A 47 -15.17 -9.75 7.18
C PRO A 47 -14.59 -9.65 8.58
N VAL A 48 -15.43 -9.29 9.55
CA VAL A 48 -15.14 -9.32 10.98
C VAL A 48 -16.16 -10.28 11.59
N SER A 49 -15.79 -11.53 11.82
CA SER A 49 -16.74 -12.51 12.35
C SER A 49 -16.81 -12.43 13.87
N PRO A 50 -18.00 -12.25 14.48
CA PRO A 50 -18.14 -12.41 15.92
C PRO A 50 -18.00 -13.89 16.30
N GLY A 51 -16.80 -14.29 16.76
CA GLY A 51 -16.56 -15.56 17.44
C GLY A 51 -15.97 -16.71 16.62
N GLY A 52 -15.33 -16.44 15.48
CA GLY A 52 -14.63 -17.45 14.68
C GLY A 52 -13.22 -17.08 14.22
N ASP A 53 -12.89 -15.79 14.16
CA ASP A 53 -11.58 -15.32 13.71
C ASP A 53 -10.61 -15.11 14.90
N SER A 54 -9.32 -15.11 14.61
CA SER A 54 -8.28 -14.76 15.59
C SER A 54 -8.43 -13.32 16.07
N LYS A 55 -8.02 -13.07 17.31
CA LYS A 55 -8.08 -11.71 17.87
C LYS A 55 -7.17 -10.75 17.10
N SER A 56 -6.04 -11.26 16.60
CA SER A 56 -5.13 -10.54 15.72
C SER A 56 -5.83 -10.06 14.45
N TYR A 57 -6.63 -10.92 13.83
CA TYR A 57 -7.37 -10.60 12.61
C TYR A 57 -8.52 -9.63 12.84
N GLU A 58 -9.31 -9.80 13.91
CA GLU A 58 -10.39 -8.87 14.25
C GLU A 58 -9.88 -7.42 14.40
N VAL A 59 -8.74 -7.24 15.07
CA VAL A 59 -8.13 -5.90 15.25
C VAL A 59 -7.65 -5.34 13.91
N PHE A 60 -6.92 -6.13 13.11
CA PHE A 60 -6.44 -5.66 11.81
C PHE A 60 -7.60 -5.30 10.88
N SER A 61 -8.58 -6.19 10.71
CA SER A 61 -9.70 -6.01 9.79
C SER A 61 -10.54 -4.79 10.16
N SER A 62 -10.79 -4.55 11.45
CA SER A 62 -11.46 -3.34 11.94
C SER A 62 -10.71 -2.06 11.56
N GLU A 63 -9.43 -1.96 11.90
CA GLU A 63 -8.62 -0.77 11.63
C GLU A 63 -8.37 -0.54 10.13
N PHE A 64 -8.15 -1.63 9.38
CA PHE A 64 -8.02 -1.60 7.93
C PHE A 64 -9.30 -1.08 7.27
N ASN A 65 -10.46 -1.66 7.62
CA ASN A 65 -11.76 -1.22 7.09
C ASN A 65 -12.05 0.24 7.44
N ALA A 66 -11.69 0.71 8.64
CA ALA A 66 -11.87 2.10 9.04
C ALA A 66 -11.03 3.07 8.18
N ILE A 67 -9.76 2.75 7.90
CA ILE A 67 -8.92 3.56 7.02
C ILE A 67 -9.41 3.51 5.58
N MET A 68 -9.81 2.34 5.06
CA MET A 68 -10.40 2.22 3.73
C MET A 68 -11.66 3.07 3.59
N LEU A 69 -12.53 3.07 4.60
CA LEU A 69 -13.73 3.90 4.60
C LEU A 69 -13.38 5.39 4.47
N VAL A 70 -12.40 5.88 5.22
CA VAL A 70 -11.97 7.29 5.15
C VAL A 70 -11.34 7.62 3.79
N ALA A 71 -10.45 6.76 3.30
CA ALA A 71 -9.76 6.95 2.03
C ALA A 71 -10.76 6.95 0.87
N HIS A 72 -11.55 5.88 0.74
CA HIS A 72 -12.54 5.71 -0.32
C HIS A 72 -13.65 6.76 -0.24
N PHE A 73 -14.09 7.17 0.95
CA PHE A 73 -15.07 8.25 1.07
C PHE A 73 -14.55 9.55 0.44
N TYR A 74 -13.31 9.93 0.74
CA TYR A 74 -12.72 11.13 0.19
C TYR A 74 -12.45 11.00 -1.32
N GLU A 75 -11.89 9.88 -1.77
CA GLU A 75 -11.66 9.60 -3.19
C GLU A 75 -12.96 9.69 -4.01
N ASN A 76 -14.03 9.06 -3.52
CA ASN A 76 -15.33 9.08 -4.18
C ASN A 76 -15.96 10.47 -4.17
N LEU A 77 -15.84 11.23 -3.07
CA LEU A 77 -16.31 12.61 -3.01
C LEU A 77 -15.63 13.48 -4.08
N MET A 78 -14.30 13.34 -4.22
CA MET A 78 -13.55 14.04 -5.26
C MET A 78 -13.97 13.59 -6.66
N TYR A 79 -14.14 12.28 -6.89
CA TYR A 79 -14.58 11.73 -8.17
C TYR A 79 -15.99 12.22 -8.59
N PHE A 80 -16.93 12.28 -7.64
CA PHE A 80 -18.28 12.77 -7.93
C PHE A 80 -18.30 14.25 -8.28
N GLU A 81 -17.49 15.06 -7.60
CA GLU A 81 -17.34 16.49 -7.94
C GLU A 81 -16.71 16.68 -9.33
N ASP A 82 -15.68 15.90 -9.67
CA ASP A 82 -15.08 15.90 -11.01
C ASP A 82 -16.15 15.56 -12.07
N LYS A 83 -16.96 14.51 -11.84
CA LYS A 83 -18.05 14.11 -12.74
C LYS A 83 -19.14 15.16 -12.88
N ARG A 84 -19.56 15.79 -11.78
CA ARG A 84 -20.59 16.85 -11.80
C ARG A 84 -20.15 18.02 -12.68
N LEU A 85 -18.88 18.42 -12.59
CA LEU A 85 -18.37 19.57 -13.33
C LEU A 85 -18.07 19.29 -14.80
N GLU A 86 -17.62 18.07 -15.12
CA GLU A 86 -17.58 17.57 -16.51
C GLU A 86 -18.97 17.71 -17.18
N LEU A 87 -20.04 17.34 -16.46
CA LEU A 87 -21.42 17.48 -16.95
C LEU A 87 -21.87 18.93 -17.08
N GLU A 88 -21.35 19.84 -16.27
CA GLU A 88 -21.61 21.29 -16.32
C GLU A 88 -20.77 22.02 -17.38
N GLY A 89 -19.91 21.31 -18.13
CA GLY A 89 -19.05 21.86 -19.17
C GLY A 89 -17.80 22.59 -18.65
N ASN A 90 -17.50 22.45 -17.36
CA ASN A 90 -16.29 22.98 -16.75
C ASN A 90 -15.20 21.90 -16.76
N ASN A 91 -14.31 21.94 -17.76
CA ASN A 91 -13.25 20.93 -17.92
C ASN A 91 -12.05 21.14 -16.98
N ASP A 92 -11.94 22.32 -16.36
CA ASP A 92 -10.83 22.67 -15.48
C ASP A 92 -11.29 22.69 -14.02
N PHE A 93 -11.28 21.52 -13.39
CA PHE A 93 -11.35 21.45 -11.94
C PHE A 93 -10.08 22.03 -11.32
N GLN A 94 -10.16 23.29 -10.89
CA GLN A 94 -9.24 23.89 -9.93
C GLN A 94 -10.03 24.20 -8.65
N ILE A 95 -10.18 23.22 -7.76
CA ILE A 95 -10.49 23.59 -6.36
C ILE A 95 -9.26 24.28 -5.81
N LYS A 96 -9.23 25.62 -5.86
CA LYS A 96 -8.40 26.38 -4.93
C LYS A 96 -9.00 26.15 -3.56
N ILE A 97 -8.35 25.32 -2.74
CA ILE A 97 -8.84 25.01 -1.39
C ILE A 97 -8.91 26.32 -0.62
N PRO A 98 -10.10 26.75 -0.17
CA PRO A 98 -10.22 27.97 0.61
C PRO A 98 -9.36 27.92 1.88
N ASP A 99 -8.71 29.03 2.23
CA ASP A 99 -7.79 29.13 3.38
C ASP A 99 -8.41 28.68 4.71
N PHE A 100 -9.72 28.83 4.88
CA PHE A 100 -10.41 28.40 6.10
C PHE A 100 -10.33 26.88 6.34
N TYR A 101 -10.11 26.06 5.29
CA TYR A 101 -9.86 24.62 5.46
C TYR A 101 -8.49 24.32 6.08
N PHE A 102 -7.57 25.28 6.12
CA PHE A 102 -6.31 25.19 6.86
C PHE A 102 -6.42 25.67 8.32
N GLN A 103 -7.57 26.21 8.71
CA GLN A 103 -7.82 26.63 10.10
C GLN A 103 -8.32 25.44 10.91
N HIS A 104 -7.89 25.36 12.17
CA HIS A 104 -8.38 24.32 13.07
C HIS A 104 -9.92 24.45 13.23
N PRO A 105 -10.70 23.35 13.17
CA PRO A 105 -12.17 23.42 13.18
C PRO A 105 -12.77 24.17 14.38
N SER A 106 -12.10 24.15 15.54
CA SER A 106 -12.55 24.89 16.73
C SER A 106 -12.47 26.42 16.59
N LEU A 107 -11.73 26.93 15.59
CA LEU A 107 -11.58 28.36 15.31
C LEU A 107 -12.59 28.87 14.27
N ASN A 108 -13.32 27.96 13.59
CA ASN A 108 -14.34 28.29 12.59
C ASN A 108 -15.64 28.90 13.17
N ALA A 109 -15.67 29.24 14.46
CA ALA A 109 -16.87 29.72 15.14
C ALA A 109 -17.35 31.13 14.70
N ARG A 110 -16.59 31.87 13.87
CA ARG A 110 -16.99 33.22 13.42
C ARG A 110 -16.50 33.52 12.00
N LEU A 111 -17.31 33.17 11.00
CA LEU A 111 -17.12 33.67 9.64
C LEU A 111 -17.61 35.12 9.57
N SER A 112 -16.74 36.09 9.90
CA SER A 112 -16.75 37.35 9.16
C SER A 112 -15.97 37.10 7.87
N THR A 113 -16.71 37.08 6.75
CA THR A 113 -16.21 36.91 5.39
C THR A 113 -15.33 38.09 4.98
N GLY A 114 -14.09 38.10 5.46
CA GLY A 114 -13.02 38.96 4.97
C GLY A 114 -12.04 38.09 4.18
N TYR A 115 -12.28 37.93 2.88
CA TYR A 115 -11.39 37.27 1.93
C TYR A 115 -10.07 38.06 1.79
N LYS A 116 -9.15 37.90 2.76
CA LYS A 116 -7.75 38.20 2.56
C LYS A 116 -6.98 36.91 2.71
N GLU A 117 -6.59 36.39 1.56
CA GLU A 117 -5.65 35.29 1.42
C GLU A 117 -4.46 35.55 2.36
N SER A 118 -4.25 34.67 3.33
CA SER A 118 -3.07 34.79 4.19
C SER A 118 -1.88 34.42 3.31
N SER A 119 -1.08 35.40 2.92
CA SER A 119 0.12 35.21 2.07
C SER A 119 0.99 34.01 2.48
N ILE A 120 1.00 33.68 3.77
CA ILE A 120 1.69 32.53 4.37
C ILE A 120 1.12 31.19 3.88
N ILE A 121 -0.22 31.01 3.89
CA ILE A 121 -0.88 29.76 3.51
C ILE A 121 -0.65 29.50 2.02
N SER A 122 -0.85 30.51 1.18
CA SER A 122 -0.65 30.42 -0.27
C SER A 122 0.80 30.10 -0.63
N ASP A 123 1.76 30.66 0.10
CA ASP A 123 3.17 30.33 -0.08
C ASP A 123 3.49 28.88 0.29
N VAL A 124 2.88 28.34 1.36
CA VAL A 124 3.04 26.93 1.75
C VAL A 124 2.45 26.00 0.68
N VAL A 125 1.23 26.27 0.22
CA VAL A 125 0.57 25.48 -0.84
C VAL A 125 1.40 25.52 -2.12
N ARG A 126 1.83 26.71 -2.57
CA ARG A 126 2.64 26.90 -3.78
C ARG A 126 3.98 26.15 -3.70
N LYS A 127 4.73 26.30 -2.60
CA LYS A 127 6.03 25.62 -2.42
C LYS A 127 5.86 24.10 -2.38
N THR A 128 4.78 23.62 -1.76
CA THR A 128 4.51 22.17 -1.66
C THR A 128 4.11 21.59 -3.02
N LYS A 129 3.28 22.27 -3.80
CA LYS A 129 2.96 21.91 -5.19
C LYS A 129 4.18 21.85 -6.09
N GLN A 130 5.04 22.86 -6.03
CA GLN A 130 6.29 22.91 -6.79
C GLN A 130 7.21 21.73 -6.43
N LYS A 131 7.33 21.40 -5.14
CA LYS A 131 8.13 20.27 -4.66
C LYS A 131 7.60 18.91 -5.17
N LEU A 132 6.29 18.74 -5.22
CA LEU A 132 5.64 17.49 -5.62
C LEU A 132 5.28 17.41 -7.11
N ASN A 133 5.61 18.45 -7.89
CA ASN A 133 5.29 18.60 -9.30
C ASN A 133 3.79 18.47 -9.63
N TYR A 134 2.92 18.99 -8.77
CA TYR A 134 1.47 19.04 -9.00
C TYR A 134 1.06 20.38 -9.58
N SER A 135 0.29 20.35 -10.68
CA SER A 135 -0.40 21.53 -11.21
C SER A 135 -1.74 21.80 -10.49
N LYS A 136 -2.35 20.78 -9.87
CA LYS A 136 -3.68 20.84 -9.24
C LYS A 136 -3.62 20.69 -7.70
N ASP A 137 -4.42 21.48 -6.97
CA ASP A 137 -4.56 21.45 -5.49
C ASP A 137 -5.11 20.11 -4.97
N GLN A 138 -6.14 19.57 -5.63
CA GLN A 138 -6.72 18.26 -5.32
C GLN A 138 -5.69 17.14 -5.37
N SER A 139 -4.83 17.11 -6.40
CA SER A 139 -3.79 16.09 -6.54
C SER A 139 -2.80 16.14 -5.37
N PHE A 140 -2.55 17.33 -4.82
CA PHE A 140 -1.76 17.49 -3.61
C PHE A 140 -2.45 16.87 -2.38
N VAL A 141 -3.72 17.22 -2.11
CA VAL A 141 -4.44 16.70 -0.93
C VAL A 141 -4.62 15.19 -1.02
N LEU A 142 -5.00 14.70 -2.20
CA LEU A 142 -5.14 13.27 -2.46
C LEU A 142 -3.81 12.53 -2.22
N SER A 143 -2.69 13.10 -2.66
CA SER A 143 -1.36 12.53 -2.40
C SER A 143 -1.00 12.50 -0.90
N GLN A 144 -1.42 13.50 -0.11
CA GLN A 144 -1.25 13.45 1.35
C GLN A 144 -2.14 12.41 2.00
N LEU A 145 -3.39 12.27 1.55
CA LEU A 145 -4.29 11.22 2.01
C LEU A 145 -3.71 9.83 1.75
N HIS A 146 -3.22 9.57 0.53
CA HIS A 146 -2.57 8.30 0.19
C HIS A 146 -1.33 8.03 1.03
N LYS A 147 -0.56 9.07 1.38
CA LYS A 147 0.57 8.92 2.31
C LYS A 147 0.11 8.51 3.70
N LEU A 148 -0.98 9.10 4.20
CA LEU A 148 -1.57 8.72 5.49
C LEU A 148 -2.09 7.28 5.44
N GLU A 149 -2.84 6.91 4.39
CA GLU A 149 -3.29 5.53 4.18
C GLU A 149 -2.12 4.55 4.19
N PHE A 150 -1.09 4.80 3.39
CA PHE A 150 0.09 3.94 3.28
C PHE A 150 0.77 3.72 4.63
N ILE A 151 0.98 4.78 5.40
CA ILE A 151 1.63 4.70 6.73
C ILE A 151 0.71 3.99 7.74
N SER A 152 -0.59 4.26 7.72
CA SER A 152 -1.56 3.62 8.61
C SER A 152 -1.65 2.12 8.36
N VAL A 153 -1.81 1.69 7.10
CA VAL A 153 -1.85 0.26 6.74
C VAL A 153 -0.55 -0.45 7.13
N PHE A 154 0.61 0.19 6.95
CA PHE A 154 1.88 -0.34 7.47
C PHE A 154 1.86 -0.56 8.99
N SER A 155 1.34 0.43 9.72
CA SER A 155 1.27 0.36 11.19
C SER A 155 0.30 -0.74 11.65
N HIS A 156 -0.80 -0.95 10.91
CA HIS A 156 -1.73 -2.05 11.16
C HIS A 156 -1.07 -3.41 10.92
N LEU A 157 -0.25 -3.56 9.86
CA LEU A 157 0.53 -4.78 9.63
C LEU A 157 1.55 -5.02 10.75
N GLU A 158 2.22 -3.97 11.25
CA GLU A 158 3.14 -4.10 12.41
C GLU A 158 2.41 -4.62 13.65
N ALA A 159 1.24 -4.05 13.96
CA ALA A 159 0.40 -4.47 15.07
C ALA A 159 -0.15 -5.90 14.89
N TYR A 160 -0.50 -6.27 13.65
CA TYR A 160 -0.94 -7.62 13.31
C TYR A 160 0.17 -8.64 13.55
N VAL A 161 1.38 -8.40 13.03
CA VAL A 161 2.54 -9.29 13.25
C VAL A 161 2.92 -9.37 14.72
N GLU A 162 2.84 -8.25 15.48
CA GLU A 162 3.02 -8.28 16.93
C GLU A 162 2.02 -9.21 17.61
N SER A 163 0.76 -9.14 17.19
CA SER A 163 -0.33 -9.93 17.77
C SER A 163 -0.17 -11.42 17.45
N LEU A 164 0.24 -11.76 16.21
CA LEU A 164 0.56 -13.14 15.82
C LEU A 164 1.69 -13.75 16.66
N LEU A 165 2.75 -12.97 16.95
CA LEU A 165 3.85 -13.41 17.82
C LEU A 165 3.37 -13.81 19.22
N VAL A 166 2.35 -13.12 19.73
CA VAL A 166 1.77 -13.40 21.06
C VAL A 166 0.78 -14.56 20.99
N GLU A 167 -0.17 -14.50 20.06
CA GLU A 167 -1.31 -15.42 19.97
C GLU A 167 -0.91 -16.81 19.48
N PHE A 168 -0.08 -16.90 18.44
CA PHE A 168 0.23 -18.17 17.78
C PHE A 168 1.66 -18.65 18.03
N VAL A 169 2.62 -17.75 18.20
CA VAL A 169 4.03 -18.13 18.48
C VAL A 169 4.32 -18.22 19.99
N GLY A 170 3.43 -17.68 20.84
CA GLY A 170 3.54 -17.79 22.30
C GLY A 170 4.59 -16.89 22.95
N LEU A 171 5.01 -15.80 22.30
CA LEU A 171 5.90 -14.82 22.90
C LEU A 171 5.16 -13.95 23.93
N GLU A 172 5.86 -13.58 25.00
CA GLU A 172 5.37 -12.53 25.91
C GLU A 172 5.21 -11.21 25.16
N ARG A 173 4.10 -10.49 25.42
CA ARG A 173 3.76 -9.21 24.76
C ARG A 173 4.91 -8.20 24.75
N LYS A 174 5.65 -8.05 25.86
CA LYS A 174 6.81 -7.14 25.93
C LYS A 174 7.95 -7.54 24.97
N ARG A 175 8.18 -8.84 24.79
CA ARG A 175 9.20 -9.38 23.88
C ARG A 175 8.75 -9.26 22.42
N ALA A 176 7.48 -9.53 22.12
CA ALA A 176 6.90 -9.33 20.80
C ALA A 176 7.05 -7.87 20.34
N ALA A 177 6.62 -6.90 21.16
CA ALA A 177 6.77 -5.47 20.87
C ALA A 177 8.24 -5.02 20.71
N ALA A 178 9.16 -5.63 21.46
CA ALA A 178 10.59 -5.36 21.30
C ALA A 178 11.14 -5.93 19.99
N LYS A 179 10.65 -7.09 19.55
CA LYS A 179 11.05 -7.76 18.32
C LYS A 179 10.57 -6.99 17.09
N VAL A 180 9.31 -6.56 17.06
CA VAL A 180 8.74 -5.74 15.97
C VAL A 180 9.52 -4.43 15.79
N ARG A 181 9.83 -3.72 16.88
CA ARG A 181 10.58 -2.46 16.80
C ARG A 181 12.04 -2.59 16.33
N LYS A 182 12.66 -3.75 16.53
CA LYS A 182 14.08 -3.97 16.22
C LYS A 182 14.31 -4.66 14.88
N SER A 183 13.29 -5.27 14.32
CA SER A 183 13.39 -6.06 13.09
C SER A 183 12.79 -5.30 11.91
N SER A 184 13.17 -5.65 10.68
CA SER A 184 12.42 -5.18 9.52
C SER A 184 11.07 -5.91 9.49
N LEU A 185 9.97 -5.19 9.27
CA LEU A 185 8.63 -5.80 9.19
C LEU A 185 8.57 -6.94 8.16
N PRO A 186 9.13 -6.81 6.93
CA PRO A 186 9.08 -7.88 5.94
C PRO A 186 9.80 -9.16 6.37
N ASP A 187 10.98 -9.03 7.01
CA ASP A 187 11.73 -10.18 7.52
C ASP A 187 10.98 -10.85 8.67
N LEU A 188 10.48 -10.05 9.61
CA LEU A 188 9.75 -10.54 10.76
C LEU A 188 8.44 -11.22 10.36
N MET A 189 7.71 -10.64 9.41
CA MET A 189 6.50 -11.23 8.87
C MET A 189 6.81 -12.60 8.25
N THR A 190 7.86 -12.70 7.43
CA THR A 190 8.27 -13.99 6.84
C THR A 190 8.64 -15.02 7.91
N GLU A 191 9.35 -14.62 8.96
CA GLU A 191 9.71 -15.50 10.08
C GLU A 191 8.46 -16.00 10.83
N VAL A 192 7.53 -15.10 11.14
CA VAL A 192 6.31 -15.40 11.92
C VAL A 192 5.38 -16.32 11.13
N LEU A 193 5.11 -16.00 9.86
CA LEU A 193 4.22 -16.81 9.03
C LEU A 193 4.76 -18.24 8.85
N ASN A 194 6.08 -18.40 8.65
CA ASN A 194 6.72 -19.72 8.60
C ASN A 194 6.62 -20.46 9.95
N SER A 195 6.69 -19.75 11.07
CA SER A 195 6.58 -20.35 12.41
C SER A 195 5.16 -20.84 12.71
N ILE A 196 4.14 -20.16 12.17
CA ILE A 196 2.73 -20.57 12.30
C ILE A 196 2.45 -21.76 11.38
N ASN A 197 2.64 -21.59 10.07
CA ASN A 197 2.51 -22.65 9.08
C ASN A 197 3.24 -22.27 7.79
N PRO A 198 4.30 -23.00 7.36
CA PRO A 198 5.03 -22.71 6.12
C PRO A 198 4.16 -22.65 4.86
N MET A 199 3.02 -23.36 4.83
CA MET A 199 2.06 -23.32 3.72
C MET A 199 1.51 -21.91 3.47
N ILE A 200 1.49 -21.03 4.49
CA ILE A 200 1.07 -19.63 4.32
C ILE A 200 1.95 -18.94 3.28
N ILE A 201 3.27 -19.08 3.38
CA ILE A 201 4.22 -18.47 2.45
C ILE A 201 4.10 -19.10 1.07
N GLU A 202 3.88 -20.42 1.00
CA GLU A 202 3.64 -21.10 -0.27
C GLU A 202 2.39 -20.56 -0.97
N VAL A 203 1.27 -20.38 -0.26
CA VAL A 203 0.04 -19.83 -0.82
C VAL A 203 0.21 -18.38 -1.26
N ILE A 204 0.91 -17.55 -0.48
CA ILE A 204 1.23 -16.16 -0.88
C ILE A 204 2.05 -16.15 -2.18
N ASN A 205 3.10 -16.97 -2.27
CA ASN A 205 3.95 -17.05 -3.47
C ASN A 205 3.22 -17.66 -4.67
N TYR A 206 2.24 -18.54 -4.44
CA TYR A 206 1.39 -19.09 -5.48
C TYR A 206 0.41 -18.05 -6.02
N LEU A 207 -0.18 -17.22 -5.15
CA LEU A 207 -0.99 -16.08 -5.55
C LEU A 207 -0.14 -15.10 -6.40
N ASP A 208 1.00 -14.69 -5.86
CA ASP A 208 2.00 -13.91 -6.59
C ASP A 208 3.40 -14.07 -5.99
N LYS A 209 4.35 -14.51 -6.83
CA LYS A 209 5.76 -14.72 -6.45
C LYS A 209 6.45 -13.45 -5.95
N ASP A 210 5.97 -12.28 -6.37
CA ASP A 210 6.56 -10.99 -6.05
C ASP A 210 5.83 -10.28 -4.90
N ALA A 211 4.77 -10.86 -4.32
CA ALA A 211 3.98 -10.22 -3.25
C ALA A 211 4.84 -9.81 -2.03
N LEU A 212 5.58 -10.74 -1.44
CA LEU A 212 6.43 -10.47 -0.28
C LEU A 212 7.63 -9.56 -0.64
N ARG A 213 8.16 -9.72 -1.86
CA ARG A 213 9.23 -8.87 -2.41
C ARG A 213 8.73 -7.43 -2.56
N PHE A 214 7.48 -7.25 -2.96
CA PHE A 214 6.82 -5.95 -3.05
C PHE A 214 6.56 -5.33 -1.69
N ILE A 215 6.08 -6.08 -0.69
CA ILE A 215 5.95 -5.56 0.69
C ILE A 215 7.31 -5.11 1.25
N ARG A 216 8.40 -5.83 0.93
CA ARG A 216 9.76 -5.43 1.30
C ARG A 216 10.17 -4.11 0.65
N PHE A 217 9.86 -3.92 -0.63
CA PHE A 217 10.06 -2.64 -1.31
C PHE A 217 9.21 -1.51 -0.68
N CYS A 218 7.94 -1.76 -0.37
CA CYS A 218 7.07 -0.81 0.31
C CYS A 218 7.63 -0.39 1.68
N HIS A 219 8.29 -1.29 2.42
CA HIS A 219 8.96 -0.95 3.67
C HIS A 219 10.14 0.02 3.45
N LYS A 220 10.93 -0.17 2.38
CA LYS A 220 11.98 0.79 2.00
C LYS A 220 11.38 2.16 1.66
N LEU A 221 10.27 2.20 0.93
CA LEU A 221 9.56 3.44 0.61
C LEU A 221 9.02 4.14 1.86
N ARG A 222 8.43 3.40 2.81
CA ARG A 222 8.01 3.97 4.10
C ARG A 222 9.18 4.69 4.76
N ASN A 223 10.35 4.05 4.84
CA ASN A 223 11.54 4.66 5.43
C ASN A 223 12.01 5.89 4.65
N LEU A 224 11.95 5.86 3.32
CA LEU A 224 12.23 7.03 2.48
C LEU A 224 11.29 8.21 2.80
N HIS A 225 9.99 7.92 2.96
CA HIS A 225 8.96 8.92 3.28
C HIS A 225 9.03 9.47 4.70
N THR A 226 9.52 8.66 5.64
CA THR A 226 9.70 9.03 7.05
C THR A 226 11.00 9.81 7.27
N HIS A 227 12.11 9.39 6.66
CA HIS A 227 13.44 9.94 6.95
C HIS A 227 13.96 10.93 5.89
N ASN A 228 13.58 10.78 4.63
CA ASN A 228 14.02 11.65 3.53
C ASN A 228 12.85 12.40 2.85
N LEU A 229 11.70 12.50 3.53
CA LEU A 229 10.49 13.16 3.03
C LEU A 229 10.01 12.64 1.66
N GLY A 230 10.37 11.40 1.31
CA GLY A 230 10.02 10.74 0.07
C GLY A 230 10.91 11.13 -1.13
N ILE A 231 11.97 11.91 -0.92
CA ILE A 231 12.91 12.28 -1.98
C ILE A 231 13.85 11.10 -2.25
N VAL A 232 13.96 10.65 -3.49
CA VAL A 232 14.92 9.63 -3.89
C VAL A 232 16.34 10.19 -3.81
N ASN A 233 17.23 9.53 -3.08
CA ASN A 233 18.66 9.85 -3.04
C ASN A 233 19.48 8.74 -3.71
N ASP A 234 20.76 9.00 -3.99
CA ASP A 234 21.63 8.04 -4.70
C ASP A 234 21.76 6.70 -3.97
N TYR A 235 21.79 6.73 -2.63
CA TYR A 235 21.87 5.52 -1.81
C TYR A 235 20.66 4.62 -2.01
N PHE A 236 19.45 5.16 -1.79
CA PHE A 236 18.19 4.44 -1.98
C PHE A 236 18.05 3.93 -3.42
N TYR A 237 18.39 4.77 -4.39
CA TYR A 237 18.31 4.43 -5.80
C TYR A 237 19.23 3.25 -6.15
N SER A 238 20.49 3.32 -5.72
CA SER A 238 21.50 2.26 -5.96
C SER A 238 21.13 0.96 -5.25
N GLU A 239 20.65 1.04 -4.00
CA GLU A 239 20.14 -0.14 -3.29
C GLU A 239 18.95 -0.77 -4.03
N CYS A 240 18.01 0.01 -4.53
CA CYS A 240 16.84 -0.53 -5.23
C CYS A 240 17.22 -1.18 -6.57
N ILE A 241 18.24 -0.70 -7.27
CA ILE A 241 18.81 -1.38 -8.45
C ILE A 241 19.49 -2.69 -8.03
N ASN A 242 20.32 -2.67 -6.99
CA ASN A 242 21.06 -3.85 -6.52
C ASN A 242 20.13 -4.96 -5.99
N ASP A 243 19.08 -4.59 -5.26
CA ASP A 243 18.04 -5.50 -4.77
C ASP A 243 17.06 -5.92 -5.87
N GLY A 244 17.25 -5.41 -7.09
CA GLY A 244 16.47 -5.72 -8.28
C GLY A 244 15.08 -5.10 -8.31
N TYR A 245 14.71 -4.21 -7.39
CA TYR A 245 13.41 -3.52 -7.41
C TYR A 245 13.27 -2.55 -8.56
N PHE A 246 14.38 -1.95 -9.01
CA PHE A 246 14.42 -1.03 -10.13
C PHE A 246 15.11 -1.67 -11.33
N VAL A 247 14.68 -1.29 -12.52
CA VAL A 247 15.27 -1.69 -13.80
C VAL A 247 15.41 -0.47 -14.70
N HIS A 248 16.48 -0.43 -15.48
CA HIS A 248 16.69 0.59 -16.49
C HIS A 248 16.03 0.18 -17.80
N ASP A 249 15.35 1.11 -18.46
CA ASP A 249 14.94 0.92 -19.85
C ASP A 249 16.18 0.79 -20.73
N VAL A 250 16.04 0.11 -21.86
CA VAL A 250 17.13 -0.07 -22.84
C VAL A 250 16.79 0.73 -24.09
N CYS A 251 17.76 1.50 -24.60
CA CYS A 251 17.61 2.22 -25.85
C CYS A 251 17.48 1.24 -27.01
N SER A 252 16.42 1.37 -27.81
CA SER A 252 16.15 0.45 -28.93
C SER A 252 17.19 0.54 -30.06
N GLU A 253 17.93 1.64 -30.15
CA GLU A 253 18.94 1.86 -31.21
C GLU A 253 20.34 1.39 -30.80
N THR A 254 20.71 1.55 -29.53
CA THR A 254 22.07 1.25 -29.04
C THR A 254 22.15 0.00 -28.17
N GLU A 255 21.01 -0.55 -27.73
CA GLU A 255 20.92 -1.61 -26.71
C GLU A 255 21.57 -1.23 -25.37
N GLU A 256 21.86 0.05 -25.14
CA GLU A 256 22.45 0.56 -23.90
C GLU A 256 21.37 0.98 -22.89
N PRO A 257 21.61 0.82 -21.57
CA PRO A 257 20.66 1.21 -20.54
C PRO A 257 20.52 2.74 -20.42
N VAL A 258 19.29 3.22 -20.27
CA VAL A 258 18.99 4.62 -19.97
C VAL A 258 19.20 4.88 -18.47
N LEU A 259 20.29 5.57 -18.13
CA LEU A 259 20.69 5.78 -16.72
C LEU A 259 20.03 6.97 -16.02
N GLU A 260 19.29 7.79 -16.76
CA GLU A 260 18.63 9.01 -16.25
C GLU A 260 17.45 8.72 -15.31
N TYR A 261 16.91 7.51 -15.39
CA TYR A 261 15.78 7.04 -14.59
C TYR A 261 15.75 5.52 -14.53
N SER A 262 14.91 5.00 -13.66
CA SER A 262 14.55 3.58 -13.62
C SER A 262 13.06 3.40 -13.48
N ARG A 263 12.57 2.26 -13.94
CA ARG A 263 11.20 1.80 -13.71
C ARG A 263 11.16 0.81 -12.57
N MET A 264 9.96 0.62 -12.06
CA MET A 264 9.67 -0.48 -11.16
C MET A 264 9.83 -1.83 -11.86
N ASN A 265 10.47 -2.78 -11.20
CA ASN A 265 10.58 -4.18 -11.65
C ASN A 265 9.48 -5.05 -11.01
N PHE A 266 8.24 -4.55 -11.07
CA PHE A 266 7.01 -5.23 -10.72
C PHE A 266 5.97 -4.89 -11.79
N GLU A 267 5.15 -5.86 -12.20
CA GLU A 267 4.16 -5.65 -13.27
C GLU A 267 2.82 -5.07 -12.77
N TYR A 268 2.79 -4.53 -11.55
CA TYR A 268 1.54 -4.08 -10.90
C TYR A 268 1.12 -2.66 -11.28
N PHE A 269 2.08 -1.82 -11.69
CA PHE A 269 1.88 -0.43 -12.09
C PHE A 269 3.11 0.09 -12.82
N ASP A 270 2.95 1.15 -13.60
CA ASP A 270 4.06 1.86 -14.23
C ASP A 270 4.41 3.11 -13.41
N TYR A 271 5.67 3.23 -13.01
CA TYR A 271 6.17 4.40 -12.29
C TYR A 271 7.67 4.58 -12.55
N VAL A 272 8.08 5.82 -12.78
CA VAL A 272 9.46 6.20 -13.07
C VAL A 272 10.11 6.85 -11.86
N PHE A 273 11.24 6.29 -11.42
CA PHE A 273 12.06 6.81 -10.34
C PHE A 273 13.25 7.61 -10.89
N LYS A 274 13.49 8.78 -10.28
CA LYS A 274 14.61 9.66 -10.59
C LYS A 274 15.21 10.20 -9.30
N VAL A 275 16.53 10.24 -9.20
CA VAL A 275 17.23 10.87 -8.08
C VAL A 275 16.80 12.34 -7.95
N GLY A 276 16.60 12.79 -6.72
CA GLY A 276 16.18 14.16 -6.39
C GLY A 276 14.69 14.42 -6.59
N LYS A 277 13.89 13.44 -7.04
CA LYS A 277 12.43 13.56 -7.17
C LYS A 277 11.72 12.93 -5.98
N VAL A 278 10.57 13.50 -5.62
CA VAL A 278 9.70 12.93 -4.60
C VAL A 278 8.92 11.76 -5.20
N VAL A 279 8.85 10.64 -4.49
CA VAL A 279 8.01 9.50 -4.85
C VAL A 279 6.56 9.82 -4.54
N ASN A 280 5.67 9.62 -5.51
CA ASN A 280 4.23 9.66 -5.29
C ASN A 280 3.72 8.26 -4.92
N LEU A 281 3.12 8.13 -3.75
CA LEU A 281 2.60 6.85 -3.26
C LEU A 281 1.29 6.43 -3.92
N SER A 282 0.58 7.32 -4.64
CA SER A 282 -0.71 7.01 -5.28
C SER A 282 -0.66 5.76 -6.17
N SER A 283 0.38 5.64 -7.01
CA SER A 283 0.49 4.55 -7.99
C SER A 283 0.77 3.17 -7.38
N MET A 284 1.23 3.14 -6.14
CA MET A 284 1.68 1.94 -5.43
C MET A 284 0.76 1.57 -4.26
N LEU A 285 -0.24 2.42 -3.97
CA LEU A 285 -1.18 2.22 -2.89
C LEU A 285 -2.13 1.05 -3.15
N GLN A 286 -2.67 0.96 -4.36
CA GLN A 286 -3.56 -0.12 -4.76
C GLN A 286 -2.93 -1.53 -4.59
N PRO A 287 -1.76 -1.84 -5.19
CA PRO A 287 -1.16 -3.15 -4.96
C PRO A 287 -0.79 -3.35 -3.49
N PHE A 288 -0.35 -2.30 -2.78
CA PHE A 288 0.02 -2.41 -1.36
C PHE A 288 -1.18 -2.77 -0.49
N ARG A 289 -2.33 -2.09 -0.63
CA ARG A 289 -3.55 -2.42 0.13
C ARG A 289 -4.03 -3.83 -0.17
N LEU A 290 -4.01 -4.24 -1.44
CA LEU A 290 -4.48 -5.56 -1.86
C LEU A 290 -3.59 -6.66 -1.29
N PHE A 291 -2.28 -6.57 -1.45
CA PHE A 291 -1.37 -7.57 -0.88
C PHE A 291 -1.39 -7.58 0.64
N SER A 292 -1.48 -6.42 1.30
CA SER A 292 -1.59 -6.36 2.76
C SER A 292 -2.83 -7.12 3.25
N ARG A 293 -3.97 -6.89 2.60
CA ARG A 293 -5.24 -7.59 2.88
C ARG A 293 -5.14 -9.09 2.61
N GLU A 294 -4.61 -9.50 1.46
CA GLU A 294 -4.52 -10.92 1.11
C GLU A 294 -3.55 -11.68 2.01
N ILE A 295 -2.43 -11.09 2.40
CA ILE A 295 -1.50 -11.72 3.35
C ILE A 295 -2.20 -12.01 4.68
N VAL A 296 -2.94 -11.05 5.21
CA VAL A 296 -3.69 -11.22 6.47
C VAL A 296 -4.81 -12.26 6.31
N PHE A 297 -5.56 -12.22 5.20
CA PHE A 297 -6.64 -13.17 4.92
C PHE A 297 -6.12 -14.61 4.77
N ILE A 298 -5.04 -14.81 4.02
CA ILE A 298 -4.39 -16.12 3.86
C ILE A 298 -3.94 -16.63 5.22
N THR A 299 -3.24 -15.80 5.99
CA THR A 299 -2.74 -16.17 7.32
C THR A 299 -3.88 -16.59 8.23
N GLU A 300 -4.96 -15.82 8.25
CA GLU A 300 -6.12 -16.11 9.10
C GLU A 300 -6.78 -17.44 8.76
N ALA A 301 -6.89 -17.80 7.47
CA ALA A 301 -7.48 -19.07 7.09
C ALA A 301 -6.70 -20.28 7.64
N PHE A 302 -5.38 -20.16 7.84
CA PHE A 302 -4.57 -21.19 8.52
C PHE A 302 -4.65 -21.11 10.05
N CYS A 303 -4.84 -19.93 10.61
CA CYS A 303 -5.03 -19.74 12.05
C CYS A 303 -6.39 -20.28 12.53
N GLY A 304 -7.46 -20.00 11.79
CA GLY A 304 -8.83 -20.43 12.12
C GLY A 304 -9.11 -21.92 11.85
N SER A 305 -8.32 -22.57 10.99
CA SER A 305 -8.44 -24.02 10.73
C SER A 305 -7.71 -24.90 11.75
N GLY A 306 -7.04 -24.30 12.75
CA GLY A 306 -6.39 -25.01 13.85
C GLY A 306 -7.29 -25.32 15.06
N GLY A 307 -8.59 -25.01 14.97
CA GLY A 307 -9.58 -25.27 16.02
C GLY A 307 -10.41 -26.52 15.75
N ASP A 308 -9.79 -27.70 15.83
CA ASP A 308 -10.47 -28.99 16.05
C ASP A 308 -9.99 -29.61 17.38
#